data_AF-A0A2G4YU42-F1
#
_entry.id   AF-A0A2G4YU42-F1
#
_cell.length_a   1.000
_cell.length_b   1.000
_cell.length_c   1.000
_cell.angle_alpha   90.00
_cell.angle_beta   90.00
_cell.angle_gamma   90.00
#
_symmetry.space_group_name_H-M   'P 1'
#
loop_
_entity.id
_entity.type
_entity.pdbx_description
1 polymer ?
#
loop_
_entity_poly.entity_id
_entity_poly.type
_entity_poly.pdbx_seq_one_letter_code
_entity_poly.pdbx_strand_id
1 'polypeptide(L)'
;MNNAENWVKIENTTALKDKGRMVFRQEGKQILLIRSGTQIFAVNNRCPHEGYPLSEGSLSQDCSLTCNWHNWKFDLKSGDTLVGGDRLRHYPVRQGEDGLWIDLQDISASQVRQQALDNIQASFDRYEYDRMGRELARFRRAGGAYQEAVLDSLLRNYDRLEYGMGHAFAAAADWLAYGQELEQQGKDEDSLATVLEIISHVAWDCQRNPSYPYTQNVLPYTPEGLRAAIEAEDENRAIALTRGALKAGLTFGDLMPVLSRAALDHYKGFGHAAIYTYKAGQLADLLGEEAWEALLFPLVRYLVYANREDLIPEFRAYSKRLALWDGKGDQPIFADDLKGLSVSKSLARVVQSSARPEEVFLALQEVLAWNMLHFDVQFEQATDNAVVDNVNWLDFTHGLTFANAVRVLCEQVPDLWPRALLQMACFNGRNQSYIARNMDLKDWYVADRDKFFAETFTDLLDHGQPEPIISAHLMKLSTAVRTEVERASGMRRDVMLAGLNRFLHSPIKRKHLLRTARQAYRFVAREG
;
A
#
# COMPACT_ATOMS: atom_id res chain seq x y z
N MET A 1 6.30 -33.97 -29.01
CA MET A 1 6.22 -35.03 -27.97
C MET A 1 4.85 -35.68 -28.12
N ASN A 2 4.76 -37.01 -28.11
CA ASN A 2 3.54 -37.74 -28.46
C ASN A 2 2.39 -37.45 -27.47
N ASN A 3 1.25 -36.98 -27.97
CA ASN A 3 0.01 -36.68 -27.20
C ASN A 3 -0.67 -37.91 -26.54
N ALA A 4 -0.02 -39.08 -26.50
CA ALA A 4 -0.58 -40.32 -25.98
C ALA A 4 -0.25 -40.57 -24.49
N GLU A 5 0.73 -39.89 -23.91
CA GLU A 5 1.25 -40.19 -22.56
C GLU A 5 0.38 -39.64 -21.41
N ASN A 6 -0.57 -38.73 -21.66
CA ASN A 6 -1.39 -38.09 -20.60
C ASN A 6 -2.83 -38.63 -20.47
N TRP A 7 -3.21 -39.58 -21.33
CA TRP A 7 -4.54 -40.19 -21.29
C TRP A 7 -4.54 -41.38 -20.33
N VAL A 8 -5.30 -41.26 -19.25
CA VAL A 8 -5.47 -42.33 -18.25
C VAL A 8 -6.81 -43.01 -18.46
N LYS A 9 -6.80 -44.34 -18.50
CA LYS A 9 -8.03 -45.13 -18.54
C LYS A 9 -8.73 -45.10 -17.19
N ILE A 10 -10.01 -44.77 -17.19
CA ILE A 10 -10.85 -44.78 -15.98
C ILE A 10 -11.36 -46.20 -15.78
N GLU A 11 -10.72 -46.92 -14.87
CA GLU A 11 -11.17 -48.24 -14.44
C GLU A 11 -12.44 -48.13 -13.58
N ASN A 12 -13.30 -49.15 -13.66
CA ASN A 12 -14.54 -49.26 -12.88
C ASN A 12 -15.50 -48.05 -12.97
N THR A 13 -16.17 -47.92 -14.11
CA THR A 13 -17.17 -46.86 -14.36
C THR A 13 -18.59 -47.20 -13.89
N THR A 14 -18.76 -48.25 -13.07
CA THR A 14 -20.07 -48.76 -12.63
C THR A 14 -20.88 -47.67 -11.92
N ALA A 15 -20.28 -46.95 -10.98
CA ALA A 15 -20.96 -45.85 -10.27
C ALA A 15 -21.43 -44.72 -11.20
N LEU A 16 -20.64 -44.39 -12.23
CA LEU A 16 -21.03 -43.39 -13.24
C LEU A 16 -22.23 -43.86 -14.07
N LYS A 17 -22.31 -45.17 -14.37
CA LYS A 17 -23.45 -45.77 -15.08
C LYS A 17 -24.70 -45.78 -14.21
N ASP A 18 -24.57 -46.14 -12.93
CA ASP A 18 -25.71 -46.36 -12.03
C ASP A 18 -26.27 -45.07 -11.43
N LYS A 19 -25.39 -44.15 -11.02
CA LYS A 19 -25.75 -42.92 -10.29
C LYS A 19 -25.66 -41.65 -11.15
N GLY A 20 -25.18 -41.77 -12.39
CA GLY A 20 -24.94 -40.63 -13.29
C GLY A 20 -23.76 -39.74 -12.89
N ARG A 21 -23.04 -40.04 -11.79
CA ARG A 21 -21.83 -39.32 -11.38
C ARG A 21 -20.89 -40.21 -10.57
N MET A 22 -19.59 -39.92 -10.60
CA MET A 22 -18.60 -40.54 -9.71
C MET A 22 -17.38 -39.63 -9.52
N VAL A 23 -16.63 -39.83 -8.43
CA VAL A 23 -15.34 -39.17 -8.23
C VAL A 23 -14.22 -40.14 -8.60
N PHE A 24 -13.40 -39.74 -9.57
CA PHE A 24 -12.17 -40.41 -9.97
C PHE A 24 -10.97 -39.75 -9.28
N ARG A 25 -10.02 -40.54 -8.79
CA ARG A 25 -8.82 -40.06 -8.08
C ARG A 25 -7.56 -40.62 -8.73
N GLN A 26 -6.67 -39.72 -9.13
CA GLN A 26 -5.40 -40.07 -9.77
C GLN A 26 -4.41 -38.92 -9.50
N GLU A 27 -3.14 -39.22 -9.19
CA GLU A 27 -2.08 -38.21 -8.99
C GLU A 27 -2.46 -37.08 -8.01
N GLY A 28 -3.16 -37.42 -6.92
CA GLY A 28 -3.64 -36.44 -5.92
C GLY A 28 -4.79 -35.54 -6.40
N LYS A 29 -5.22 -35.65 -7.66
CA LYS A 29 -6.38 -34.94 -8.22
C LYS A 29 -7.67 -35.66 -7.84
N GLN A 30 -8.72 -34.91 -7.51
CA GLN A 30 -10.08 -35.42 -7.36
C GLN A 30 -10.92 -34.87 -8.49
N ILE A 31 -11.45 -35.75 -9.33
CA ILE A 31 -12.12 -35.36 -10.57
C ILE A 31 -13.55 -35.91 -10.52
N LEU A 32 -14.51 -35.02 -10.63
CA LEU A 32 -15.92 -35.35 -10.70
C LEU A 32 -16.28 -35.66 -12.15
N LEU A 33 -16.69 -36.91 -12.39
CA LEU A 33 -17.30 -37.35 -13.63
C LEU A 33 -18.81 -37.23 -13.51
N ILE A 34 -19.46 -36.58 -14.47
CA ILE A 34 -20.91 -36.44 -14.56
C ILE A 34 -21.36 -36.91 -15.93
N ARG A 35 -22.33 -37.83 -15.96
CA ARG A 35 -23.00 -38.26 -17.18
C ARG A 35 -24.30 -37.48 -17.35
N SER A 36 -24.45 -36.80 -18.48
CA SER A 36 -25.71 -36.17 -18.90
C SER A 36 -26.09 -36.69 -20.29
N GLY A 37 -27.10 -37.56 -20.33
CA GLY A 37 -27.46 -38.31 -21.53
C GLY A 37 -26.32 -39.22 -22.01
N THR A 38 -25.82 -38.96 -23.23
CA THR A 38 -24.67 -39.66 -23.82
C THR A 38 -23.33 -38.98 -23.54
N GLN A 39 -23.34 -37.73 -23.08
CA GLN A 39 -22.12 -36.97 -22.80
C GLN A 39 -21.61 -37.24 -21.39
N ILE A 40 -20.30 -37.21 -21.24
CA ILE A 40 -19.59 -37.31 -19.95
C ILE A 40 -18.72 -36.07 -19.80
N PHE A 41 -18.91 -35.37 -18.70
CA PHE A 41 -18.09 -34.23 -18.29
C PHE A 41 -17.15 -34.66 -17.19
N ALA A 42 -15.91 -34.17 -17.21
CA ALA A 42 -14.95 -34.34 -16.14
C ALA A 42 -14.47 -32.97 -15.66
N VAL A 43 -14.62 -32.69 -14.37
CA VAL A 43 -14.26 -31.42 -13.76
C VAL A 43 -13.53 -31.65 -12.45
N ASN A 44 -12.78 -30.65 -11.97
CA ASN A 44 -12.20 -30.73 -10.63
C ASN A 44 -13.33 -30.86 -9.60
N ASN A 45 -13.23 -31.83 -8.70
CA ASN A 45 -14.23 -32.04 -7.65
C ASN A 45 -14.18 -30.94 -6.58
N ARG A 46 -13.20 -30.05 -6.60
CA ARG A 46 -13.10 -28.92 -5.67
C ARG A 46 -13.60 -27.65 -6.34
N CYS A 47 -14.63 -27.04 -5.76
CA CYS A 47 -15.09 -25.71 -6.18
C CYS A 47 -13.92 -24.72 -6.12
N PRO A 48 -13.65 -23.93 -7.17
CA PRO A 48 -12.52 -22.99 -7.19
C PRO A 48 -12.67 -21.82 -6.20
N HIS A 49 -13.87 -21.62 -5.63
CA HIS A 49 -14.12 -20.66 -4.56
C HIS A 49 -13.43 -21.06 -3.25
N GLU A 50 -13.94 -22.08 -2.56
CA GLU A 50 -13.45 -22.50 -1.23
C GLU A 50 -13.33 -24.03 -1.10
N GLY A 51 -13.24 -24.75 -2.22
CA GLY A 51 -12.91 -26.18 -2.22
C GLY A 51 -14.03 -27.12 -1.80
N TYR A 52 -15.29 -26.66 -1.72
CA TYR A 52 -16.44 -27.55 -1.50
C TYR A 52 -16.45 -28.72 -2.51
N PRO A 53 -16.73 -29.96 -2.08
CA PRO A 53 -16.83 -31.10 -2.98
C PRO A 53 -18.04 -30.94 -3.92
N LEU A 54 -17.77 -30.69 -5.20
CA LEU A 54 -18.81 -30.52 -6.22
C LEU A 54 -19.58 -31.81 -6.52
N SER A 55 -19.08 -32.97 -6.08
CA SER A 55 -19.82 -34.24 -6.11
C SER A 55 -21.13 -34.18 -5.33
N GLU A 56 -21.15 -33.37 -4.27
CA GLU A 56 -22.35 -33.09 -3.48
C GLU A 56 -23.26 -32.04 -4.14
N GLY A 57 -22.77 -31.34 -5.16
CA GLY A 57 -23.48 -30.28 -5.87
C GLY A 57 -24.74 -30.75 -6.61
N SER A 58 -25.60 -29.80 -6.95
CA SER A 58 -26.82 -30.04 -7.70
C SER A 58 -26.59 -29.81 -9.20
N LEU A 59 -27.08 -30.73 -10.04
CA LEU A 59 -26.98 -30.63 -11.50
C LEU A 59 -28.35 -30.30 -12.08
N SER A 60 -28.47 -29.21 -12.84
CA SER A 60 -29.69 -28.86 -13.56
C SER A 60 -29.83 -29.62 -14.88
N GLN A 61 -31.02 -29.56 -15.50
CA GLN A 61 -31.31 -30.22 -16.78
C GLN A 61 -30.45 -29.70 -17.94
N ASP A 62 -30.06 -28.43 -17.90
CA ASP A 62 -29.20 -27.77 -18.89
C ASP A 62 -27.70 -28.05 -18.70
N CYS A 63 -27.33 -28.88 -17.71
CA CYS A 63 -25.95 -29.21 -17.32
C CYS A 63 -25.20 -28.09 -16.59
N SER A 64 -25.92 -27.24 -15.85
CA SER A 64 -25.31 -26.33 -14.90
C SER A 64 -25.07 -27.05 -13.56
N LEU A 65 -23.81 -27.10 -13.13
CA LEU A 65 -23.40 -27.64 -11.85
C LEU A 65 -23.38 -26.52 -10.81
N THR A 66 -24.22 -26.65 -9.78
CA THR A 66 -24.34 -25.71 -8.68
C THR A 66 -23.62 -26.25 -7.44
N CYS A 67 -22.68 -25.48 -6.92
CA CYS A 67 -22.03 -25.74 -5.63
C CYS A 67 -23.02 -25.49 -4.48
N ASN A 68 -23.21 -26.46 -3.59
CA ASN A 68 -24.18 -26.33 -2.48
C ASN A 68 -23.72 -25.37 -1.37
N TRP A 69 -22.46 -24.90 -1.38
CA TRP A 69 -21.97 -23.99 -0.32
C TRP A 69 -22.34 -22.53 -0.60
N HIS A 70 -21.73 -21.92 -1.61
CA HIS A 70 -21.91 -20.50 -1.94
C HIS A 70 -22.65 -20.29 -3.28
N ASN A 71 -23.35 -21.31 -3.77
CA ASN A 71 -24.21 -21.25 -4.96
C ASN A 71 -23.48 -20.81 -6.25
N TRP A 72 -22.16 -21.02 -6.33
CA TRP A 72 -21.41 -20.86 -7.58
C TRP A 72 -21.91 -21.87 -8.61
N LYS A 73 -22.02 -21.43 -9.87
CA LYS A 73 -22.63 -22.20 -10.95
C LYS A 73 -21.70 -22.28 -12.13
N PHE A 74 -21.53 -23.48 -12.65
CA PHE A 74 -20.63 -23.77 -13.77
C PHE A 74 -21.42 -24.44 -14.88
N ASP A 75 -21.35 -23.91 -16.09
CA ASP A 75 -21.89 -24.61 -17.25
C ASP A 75 -20.90 -25.69 -17.70
N LEU A 76 -21.30 -26.95 -17.56
CA LEU A 76 -20.42 -28.06 -17.91
C LEU A 76 -20.17 -28.19 -19.42
N LYS A 77 -21.01 -27.58 -20.27
CA LYS A 77 -20.88 -27.64 -21.73
C LYS A 77 -19.83 -26.65 -22.24
N SER A 78 -19.92 -25.39 -21.83
CA SER A 78 -18.97 -24.35 -22.23
C SER A 78 -17.71 -24.29 -21.36
N GLY A 79 -17.78 -24.74 -20.10
CA GLY A 79 -16.74 -24.54 -19.10
C GLY A 79 -16.76 -23.13 -18.47
N ASP A 80 -17.82 -22.36 -18.71
CA ASP A 80 -17.97 -21.01 -18.17
C ASP A 80 -18.55 -21.01 -16.76
N THR A 81 -18.21 -19.96 -16.01
CA THR A 81 -18.78 -19.70 -14.69
C THR A 81 -19.97 -18.77 -14.85
N LEU A 82 -21.16 -19.29 -14.61
CA LEU A 82 -22.42 -18.55 -14.74
C LEU A 82 -22.67 -17.65 -13.52
N VAL A 83 -22.27 -18.11 -12.34
CA VAL A 83 -22.34 -17.38 -11.06
C VAL A 83 -21.06 -17.67 -10.30
N GLY A 84 -20.30 -16.63 -9.95
CA GLY A 84 -19.02 -16.75 -9.26
C GLY A 84 -17.96 -15.81 -9.82
N GLY A 85 -16.70 -16.27 -9.80
CA GLY A 85 -15.56 -15.55 -10.37
C GLY A 85 -14.64 -16.48 -11.16
N ASP A 86 -14.01 -17.44 -10.49
CA ASP A 86 -13.04 -18.36 -11.11
C ASP A 86 -13.69 -19.48 -11.92
N ARG A 87 -13.09 -19.82 -13.06
CA ARG A 87 -13.48 -20.95 -13.89
C ARG A 87 -13.21 -22.28 -13.18
N LEU A 88 -14.18 -23.18 -13.29
CA LEU A 88 -13.98 -24.57 -12.88
C LEU A 88 -13.05 -25.25 -13.87
N ARG A 89 -12.06 -26.00 -13.37
CA ARG A 89 -11.16 -26.77 -14.24
C ARG A 89 -11.89 -27.96 -14.85
N HIS A 90 -11.85 -28.05 -16.17
CA HIS A 90 -12.32 -29.19 -16.96
C HIS A 90 -11.15 -30.10 -17.35
N TYR A 91 -11.46 -31.39 -17.52
CA TYR A 91 -10.54 -32.39 -18.03
C TYR A 91 -11.13 -32.99 -19.30
N PRO A 92 -10.39 -33.02 -20.42
CA PRO A 92 -10.85 -33.70 -21.63
C PRO A 92 -11.16 -35.18 -21.37
N VAL A 93 -12.27 -35.67 -21.94
CA VAL A 93 -12.70 -37.06 -21.83
C VAL A 93 -12.90 -37.65 -23.21
N ARG A 94 -12.43 -38.88 -23.42
CA ARG A 94 -12.67 -39.66 -24.64
C ARG A 94 -13.36 -40.97 -24.31
N GLN A 95 -14.44 -41.27 -25.01
CA GLN A 95 -15.08 -42.58 -24.97
C GLN A 95 -14.64 -43.39 -26.18
N GLY A 96 -14.08 -44.58 -25.95
CA GLY A 96 -13.68 -45.54 -26.98
C GLY A 96 -14.32 -46.91 -26.74
N GLU A 97 -14.13 -47.83 -27.68
CA GLU A 97 -14.61 -49.22 -27.56
C GLU A 97 -14.00 -49.94 -26.35
N ASP A 98 -12.79 -49.55 -25.96
CA ASP A 98 -12.01 -50.14 -24.87
C ASP A 98 -12.26 -49.49 -23.51
N GLY A 99 -12.99 -48.38 -23.43
CA GLY A 99 -13.37 -47.73 -22.18
C GLY A 99 -13.46 -46.20 -22.21
N LEU A 100 -13.47 -45.61 -21.02
CA LEU A 100 -13.48 -44.17 -20.81
C LEU A 100 -12.07 -43.69 -20.45
N TRP A 101 -11.59 -42.66 -21.12
CA TRP A 101 -10.25 -42.11 -20.96
C TRP A 101 -10.32 -40.64 -20.56
N ILE A 102 -9.40 -40.19 -19.72
CA ILE A 102 -9.32 -38.80 -19.26
C ILE A 102 -7.91 -38.26 -19.46
N ASP A 103 -7.80 -37.03 -19.97
CA ASP A 103 -6.54 -36.31 -20.06
C ASP A 103 -6.29 -35.56 -18.74
N LEU A 104 -5.21 -35.91 -18.06
CA LEU A 104 -4.84 -35.33 -16.76
C LEU A 104 -3.83 -34.18 -16.87
N GLN A 105 -3.46 -33.79 -18.09
CA GLN A 105 -2.46 -32.76 -18.33
C GLN A 105 -2.83 -31.44 -17.61
N ASP A 106 -1.86 -30.90 -16.89
CA ASP A 106 -1.94 -29.55 -16.34
C ASP A 106 -1.59 -28.53 -17.44
N ILE A 107 -2.26 -27.37 -17.41
CA ILE A 107 -1.83 -26.23 -18.22
C ILE A 107 -0.41 -25.82 -17.82
N SER A 108 0.32 -25.17 -18.73
CA SER A 108 1.71 -24.81 -18.45
C SER A 108 1.81 -23.84 -17.28
N ALA A 109 2.95 -23.83 -16.58
CA ALA A 109 3.20 -22.90 -15.48
C ALA A 109 3.02 -21.43 -15.93
N SER A 110 3.41 -21.07 -17.15
CA SER A 110 3.20 -19.72 -17.71
C SER A 110 1.71 -19.38 -17.87
N GLN A 111 0.87 -20.33 -18.30
CA GLN A 111 -0.56 -20.13 -18.40
C GLN A 111 -1.21 -19.97 -17.02
N VAL A 112 -0.76 -20.73 -16.02
CA VAL A 112 -1.24 -20.56 -14.63
C VAL A 112 -0.88 -19.17 -14.11
N ARG A 113 0.36 -18.72 -14.32
CA ARG A 113 0.80 -17.39 -13.88
C ARG A 113 -0.04 -16.28 -14.51
N GLN A 114 -0.21 -16.31 -15.84
CA GLN A 114 -1.02 -15.30 -16.53
C GLN A 114 -2.47 -15.31 -16.05
N GLN A 115 -3.08 -16.49 -15.93
CA GLN A 115 -4.46 -16.61 -15.46
C GLN A 115 -4.62 -16.09 -14.02
N ALA A 116 -3.63 -16.32 -13.15
CA ALA A 116 -3.64 -15.80 -11.79
C ALA A 116 -3.58 -14.27 -11.77
N LEU A 117 -2.70 -13.63 -12.57
CA LEU A 117 -2.65 -12.18 -12.71
C LEU A 117 -3.97 -11.60 -13.22
N ASP A 118 -4.57 -12.21 -14.24
CA ASP A 118 -5.85 -11.76 -14.78
C ASP A 118 -7.00 -11.92 -13.76
N ASN A 119 -6.97 -12.99 -12.95
CA ASN A 119 -7.94 -13.19 -11.88
C ASN A 119 -7.73 -12.23 -10.70
N ILE A 120 -6.49 -11.87 -10.37
CA ILE A 120 -6.17 -10.82 -9.40
C ILE A 120 -6.79 -9.51 -9.88
N GLN A 121 -6.53 -9.10 -11.12
CA GLN A 121 -7.13 -7.88 -11.67
C GLN A 121 -8.66 -7.92 -11.65
N ALA A 122 -9.26 -9.04 -12.05
CA ALA A 122 -10.71 -9.22 -12.02
C ALA A 122 -11.31 -9.16 -10.60
N SER A 123 -10.49 -9.37 -9.56
CA SER A 123 -10.90 -9.30 -8.16
C SER A 123 -11.04 -7.86 -7.65
N PHE A 124 -10.49 -6.86 -8.36
CA PHE A 124 -10.47 -5.47 -7.91
C PHE A 124 -11.88 -4.87 -7.87
N ASP A 125 -12.69 -5.10 -8.93
CA ASP A 125 -14.02 -4.51 -9.10
C ASP A 125 -14.97 -4.81 -7.93
N ARG A 126 -14.87 -6.01 -7.33
CA ARG A 126 -15.69 -6.44 -6.19
C ARG A 126 -14.92 -6.50 -4.87
N TYR A 127 -13.65 -6.12 -4.86
CA TYR A 127 -12.76 -6.25 -3.70
C TYR A 127 -12.73 -7.67 -3.11
N GLU A 128 -12.42 -8.66 -3.95
CA GLU A 128 -12.43 -10.08 -3.55
C GLU A 128 -11.11 -10.50 -2.87
N TYR A 129 -10.86 -10.01 -1.65
CA TYR A 129 -9.61 -10.19 -0.90
C TYR A 129 -9.13 -11.65 -0.85
N ASP A 130 -10.01 -12.59 -0.47
CA ASP A 130 -9.65 -14.02 -0.38
C ASP A 130 -9.30 -14.62 -1.75
N ARG A 131 -9.90 -14.09 -2.82
CA ARG A 131 -9.60 -14.52 -4.19
C ARG A 131 -8.21 -14.04 -4.59
N MET A 132 -7.85 -12.79 -4.30
CA MET A 132 -6.50 -12.27 -4.53
C MET A 132 -5.45 -13.15 -3.83
N GLY A 133 -5.66 -13.52 -2.57
CA GLY A 133 -4.75 -14.41 -1.82
C GLY A 133 -4.60 -15.79 -2.46
N ARG A 134 -5.71 -16.41 -2.89
CA ARG A 134 -5.67 -17.70 -3.60
C ARG A 134 -4.94 -17.61 -4.93
N GLU A 135 -5.13 -16.55 -5.69
CA GLU A 135 -4.44 -16.36 -6.97
C GLU A 135 -2.94 -16.09 -6.79
N LEU A 136 -2.55 -15.33 -5.77
CA LEU A 136 -1.14 -15.18 -5.39
C LEU A 136 -0.49 -16.52 -5.06
N ALA A 137 -1.19 -17.39 -4.31
CA ALA A 137 -0.70 -18.74 -4.01
C ALA A 137 -0.55 -19.60 -5.29
N ARG A 138 -1.51 -19.52 -6.23
CA ARG A 138 -1.41 -20.22 -7.53
C ARG A 138 -0.26 -19.68 -8.37
N PHE A 139 -0.08 -18.36 -8.39
CA PHE A 139 0.99 -17.67 -9.10
C PHE A 139 2.37 -18.11 -8.58
N ARG A 140 2.58 -18.07 -7.26
CA ARG A 140 3.82 -18.51 -6.62
C ARG A 140 4.10 -19.99 -6.86
N ARG A 141 3.09 -20.86 -6.69
CA ARG A 141 3.22 -22.30 -6.95
C ARG A 141 3.60 -22.61 -8.41
N ALA A 142 3.21 -21.75 -9.35
CA ALA A 142 3.61 -21.84 -10.75
C ALA A 142 4.99 -21.21 -11.04
N GLY A 143 5.78 -20.93 -10.01
CA GLY A 143 7.13 -20.38 -10.10
C GLY A 143 7.18 -18.89 -10.38
N GLY A 144 6.11 -18.13 -10.09
CA GLY A 144 6.10 -16.68 -10.21
C GLY A 144 6.74 -16.00 -9.00
N ALA A 145 7.46 -14.90 -9.24
CA ALA A 145 8.01 -14.06 -8.19
C ALA A 145 6.97 -13.02 -7.73
N TYR A 146 6.74 -12.85 -6.43
CA TYR A 146 5.67 -11.95 -5.95
C TYR A 146 5.83 -10.50 -6.43
N GLN A 147 7.07 -10.06 -6.67
CA GLN A 147 7.38 -8.75 -7.27
C GLN A 147 6.68 -8.58 -8.63
N GLU A 148 6.58 -9.64 -9.44
CA GLU A 148 5.88 -9.62 -10.74
C GLU A 148 4.37 -9.36 -10.56
N ALA A 149 3.76 -9.95 -9.53
CA ALA A 149 2.33 -9.74 -9.25
C ALA A 149 2.03 -8.32 -8.74
N VAL A 150 2.93 -7.76 -7.93
CA VAL A 150 2.87 -6.35 -7.52
C VAL A 150 3.02 -5.44 -8.74
N LEU A 151 4.05 -5.67 -9.57
CA LEU A 151 4.30 -4.88 -10.78
C LEU A 151 3.09 -4.89 -11.73
N ASP A 152 2.53 -6.06 -12.04
CA ASP A 152 1.34 -6.19 -12.90
C ASP A 152 0.14 -5.42 -12.30
N SER A 153 -0.07 -5.52 -10.98
CA SER A 153 -1.15 -4.79 -10.29
C SER A 153 -0.98 -3.27 -10.39
N LEU A 154 0.25 -2.75 -10.28
CA LEU A 154 0.51 -1.31 -10.44
C LEU A 154 0.32 -0.88 -11.91
N LEU A 155 0.89 -1.62 -12.86
CA LEU A 155 0.82 -1.30 -14.29
C LEU A 155 -0.61 -1.24 -14.84
N ARG A 156 -1.51 -2.08 -14.32
CA ARG A 156 -2.92 -2.11 -14.76
C ARG A 156 -3.79 -1.04 -14.11
N ASN A 157 -3.32 -0.36 -13.06
CA ASN A 157 -4.17 0.49 -12.22
C ASN A 157 -3.60 1.86 -11.85
N TYR A 158 -2.36 2.19 -12.23
CA TYR A 158 -1.73 3.48 -11.86
C TYR A 158 -2.47 4.70 -12.43
N ASP A 159 -3.23 4.53 -13.51
CA ASP A 159 -4.07 5.55 -14.14
C ASP A 159 -5.44 5.72 -13.46
N ARG A 160 -5.74 4.99 -12.38
CA ARG A 160 -7.01 5.08 -11.64
C ARG A 160 -6.90 5.91 -10.35
N LEU A 161 -5.79 6.61 -10.18
CA LEU A 161 -5.52 7.40 -8.99
C LEU A 161 -5.93 8.87 -9.21
N GLU A 162 -7.15 9.23 -8.78
CA GLU A 162 -7.78 10.54 -9.05
C GLU A 162 -6.87 11.74 -8.77
N TYR A 163 -6.15 11.72 -7.65
CA TYR A 163 -5.22 12.80 -7.27
C TYR A 163 -3.77 12.32 -7.21
N GLY A 164 -3.45 11.25 -7.96
CA GLY A 164 -2.13 10.67 -8.00
C GLY A 164 -1.83 9.75 -6.81
N MET A 165 -0.54 9.52 -6.58
CA MET A 165 -0.02 8.53 -5.65
C MET A 165 -0.66 8.64 -4.25
N GLY A 166 -1.13 7.50 -3.74
CA GLY A 166 -1.76 7.37 -2.42
C GLY A 166 -0.92 6.61 -1.40
N HIS A 167 -1.54 6.33 -0.26
CA HIS A 167 -0.92 5.57 0.83
C HIS A 167 -0.57 4.14 0.42
N ALA A 168 -1.39 3.51 -0.43
CA ALA A 168 -1.17 2.15 -0.91
C ALA A 168 0.21 2.00 -1.56
N PHE A 169 0.53 2.87 -2.52
CA PHE A 169 1.80 2.85 -3.24
C PHE A 169 2.98 3.17 -2.32
N ALA A 170 2.81 4.14 -1.42
CA ALA A 170 3.88 4.51 -0.48
C ALA A 170 4.21 3.37 0.51
N ALA A 171 3.20 2.67 1.02
CA ALA A 171 3.40 1.53 1.92
C ALA A 171 3.88 0.28 1.18
N ALA A 172 3.60 0.16 -0.12
CA ALA A 172 4.03 -1.00 -0.91
C ALA A 172 5.56 -1.17 -0.95
N ALA A 173 6.33 -0.08 -0.89
CA ALA A 173 7.78 -0.14 -0.76
C ALA A 173 8.21 -0.92 0.49
N ASP A 174 7.59 -0.60 1.63
CA ASP A 174 7.94 -1.20 2.92
C ASP A 174 7.45 -2.65 3.02
N TRP A 175 6.20 -2.90 2.59
CA TRP A 175 5.63 -4.25 2.56
C TRP A 175 6.42 -5.20 1.65
N LEU A 176 6.84 -4.73 0.47
CA LEU A 176 7.56 -5.56 -0.48
C LEU A 176 8.97 -5.86 0.00
N ALA A 177 9.67 -4.88 0.57
CA ALA A 177 10.98 -5.08 1.18
C ALA A 177 10.92 -6.12 2.32
N TYR A 178 9.92 -6.02 3.20
CA TYR A 178 9.74 -7.01 4.26
C TYR A 178 9.34 -8.39 3.73
N GLY A 179 8.50 -8.44 2.69
CA GLY A 179 8.19 -9.69 1.97
C GLY A 179 9.45 -10.39 1.46
N GLN A 180 10.37 -9.66 0.85
CA GLN A 180 11.65 -10.20 0.39
C GLN A 180 12.54 -10.71 1.54
N GLU A 181 12.58 -10.01 2.68
CA GLU A 181 13.26 -10.49 3.89
C GLU A 181 12.67 -11.85 4.34
N LEU A 182 11.35 -12.02 4.28
CA LEU A 182 10.63 -13.26 4.63
C LEU A 182 10.87 -14.39 3.61
N GLU A 183 10.86 -14.08 2.30
CA GLU A 183 11.21 -15.06 1.25
C GLU A 183 12.61 -15.62 1.45
N GLN A 184 13.59 -14.76 1.77
CA GLN A 184 14.97 -15.19 2.06
C GLN A 184 15.09 -16.09 3.30
N GLN A 185 14.15 -15.96 4.24
CA GLN A 185 14.03 -16.81 5.42
C GLN A 185 13.23 -18.10 5.16
N GLY A 186 12.72 -18.31 3.95
CA GLY A 186 11.89 -19.47 3.59
C GLY A 186 10.45 -19.39 4.10
N LYS A 187 9.96 -18.19 4.42
CA LYS A 187 8.61 -17.94 4.95
C LYS A 187 7.65 -17.47 3.84
N ASP A 188 7.41 -18.33 2.86
CA ASP A 188 6.61 -18.01 1.68
C ASP A 188 5.15 -17.62 1.99
N GLU A 189 4.54 -18.18 3.04
CA GLU A 189 3.18 -17.84 3.48
C GLU A 189 3.12 -16.44 4.10
N ASP A 190 4.08 -16.10 4.96
CA ASP A 190 4.20 -14.77 5.55
C ASP A 190 4.49 -13.71 4.46
N SER A 191 5.34 -14.04 3.48
CA SER A 191 5.57 -13.16 2.33
C SER A 191 4.33 -13.01 1.45
N LEU A 192 3.47 -14.03 1.33
CA LEU A 192 2.21 -13.89 0.62
C LEU A 192 1.33 -12.83 1.30
N ALA A 193 1.28 -12.82 2.63
CA ALA A 193 0.49 -11.87 3.39
C ALA A 193 0.92 -10.42 3.11
N THR A 194 2.22 -10.13 3.04
CA THR A 194 2.70 -8.77 2.70
C THR A 194 2.30 -8.35 1.28
N VAL A 195 2.32 -9.28 0.32
CA VAL A 195 1.96 -9.01 -1.08
C VAL A 195 0.45 -8.85 -1.22
N LEU A 196 -0.33 -9.60 -0.44
CA LEU A 196 -1.78 -9.46 -0.37
C LEU A 196 -2.18 -8.10 0.22
N GLU A 197 -1.48 -7.60 1.24
CA GLU A 197 -1.65 -6.23 1.75
C GLU A 197 -1.43 -5.21 0.62
N ILE A 198 -0.35 -5.32 -0.14
CA ILE A 198 -0.07 -4.41 -1.27
C ILE A 198 -1.19 -4.41 -2.29
N ILE A 199 -1.54 -5.59 -2.82
CA ILE A 199 -2.51 -5.73 -3.91
C ILE A 199 -3.91 -5.31 -3.44
N SER A 200 -4.31 -5.69 -2.23
CA SER A 200 -5.60 -5.27 -1.67
C SER A 200 -5.67 -3.77 -1.44
N HIS A 201 -4.58 -3.10 -1.05
CA HIS A 201 -4.54 -1.65 -0.91
C HIS A 201 -4.65 -0.95 -2.28
N VAL A 202 -3.93 -1.43 -3.29
CA VAL A 202 -4.05 -0.91 -4.66
C VAL A 202 -5.47 -1.10 -5.19
N ALA A 203 -6.08 -2.27 -4.95
CA ALA A 203 -7.46 -2.52 -5.31
C ALA A 203 -8.40 -1.52 -4.63
N TRP A 204 -8.24 -1.27 -3.33
CA TRP A 204 -9.08 -0.32 -2.59
C TRP A 204 -9.02 1.10 -3.14
N ASP A 205 -7.81 1.58 -3.45
CA ASP A 205 -7.59 2.94 -3.95
C ASP A 205 -8.11 3.11 -5.40
N CYS A 206 -8.06 2.05 -6.22
CA CYS A 206 -8.42 2.12 -7.64
C CYS A 206 -9.86 1.67 -7.96
N GLN A 207 -10.49 0.84 -7.13
CA GLN A 207 -11.79 0.18 -7.42
C GLN A 207 -12.91 1.14 -7.81
N ARG A 208 -12.94 2.34 -7.21
CA ARG A 208 -14.06 3.29 -7.37
C ARG A 208 -13.83 4.32 -8.47
N ASN A 209 -12.67 4.29 -9.09
CA ASN A 209 -12.20 5.37 -9.93
C ASN A 209 -12.18 4.95 -11.41
N PRO A 210 -12.66 5.83 -12.32
CA PRO A 210 -12.42 5.64 -13.75
C PRO A 210 -10.92 5.74 -14.06
N SER A 211 -10.53 5.35 -15.28
CA SER A 211 -9.20 5.67 -15.79
C SER A 211 -9.08 7.19 -16.03
N TYR A 212 -7.99 7.77 -15.55
CA TYR A 212 -7.51 9.13 -15.78
C TYR A 212 -6.30 9.03 -16.72
N PRO A 213 -6.54 8.95 -18.04
CA PRO A 213 -5.47 8.67 -18.99
C PRO A 213 -4.45 9.81 -18.99
N TYR A 214 -3.20 9.44 -18.74
CA TYR A 214 -2.07 10.35 -18.85
C TYR A 214 -1.81 10.74 -20.32
N THR A 215 -1.36 11.98 -20.52
CA THR A 215 -1.02 12.45 -21.87
C THR A 215 0.03 11.54 -22.54
N GLN A 216 -0.16 11.33 -23.84
CA GLN A 216 0.78 10.59 -24.68
C GLN A 216 1.84 11.49 -25.31
N ASN A 217 1.73 12.81 -25.10
CA ASN A 217 2.70 13.78 -25.58
C ASN A 217 4.07 13.55 -24.93
N VAL A 218 5.12 13.90 -25.67
CA VAL A 218 6.51 13.77 -25.23
C VAL A 218 7.16 15.13 -25.46
N LEU A 219 7.71 15.72 -24.40
CA LEU A 219 8.45 16.97 -24.47
C LEU A 219 9.91 16.75 -24.06
N PRO A 220 10.89 17.44 -24.67
CA PRO A 220 12.28 17.36 -24.24
C PRO A 220 12.41 17.71 -22.75
N TYR A 221 12.99 16.80 -21.97
CA TYR A 221 13.13 16.95 -20.53
C TYR A 221 14.15 18.03 -20.16
N THR A 222 13.77 18.87 -19.20
CA THR A 222 14.70 19.68 -18.40
C THR A 222 14.22 19.66 -16.94
N PRO A 223 15.12 19.58 -15.95
CA PRO A 223 14.74 19.65 -14.54
C PRO A 223 13.91 20.90 -14.20
N GLU A 224 14.32 22.06 -14.69
CA GLU A 224 13.64 23.33 -14.46
C GLU A 224 12.26 23.34 -15.10
N GLY A 225 12.13 22.79 -16.31
CA GLY A 225 10.86 22.67 -17.02
C GLY A 225 9.86 21.78 -16.29
N LEU A 226 10.31 20.64 -15.77
CA LEU A 226 9.44 19.72 -15.02
C LEU A 226 8.96 20.37 -13.72
N ARG A 227 9.87 20.93 -12.94
CA ARG A 227 9.53 21.63 -11.69
C ARG A 227 8.59 22.81 -11.92
N ALA A 228 8.82 23.60 -12.96
CA ALA A 228 7.94 24.72 -13.33
C ALA A 228 6.55 24.26 -13.76
N ALA A 229 6.43 23.14 -14.49
CA ALA A 229 5.13 22.58 -14.86
C ALA A 229 4.34 22.10 -13.64
N ILE A 230 5.03 21.45 -12.68
CA ILE A 230 4.43 21.05 -11.39
C ILE A 230 3.94 22.27 -10.62
N GLU A 231 4.75 23.33 -10.51
CA GLU A 231 4.37 24.56 -9.80
C GLU A 231 3.21 25.31 -10.48
N ALA A 232 3.12 25.24 -11.80
CA ALA A 232 2.02 25.83 -12.56
C ALA A 232 0.73 24.97 -12.56
N GLU A 233 0.75 23.84 -11.86
CA GLU A 233 -0.32 22.84 -11.85
C GLU A 233 -0.70 22.33 -13.27
N ASP A 234 0.25 22.36 -14.22
CA ASP A 234 0.08 21.88 -15.58
C ASP A 234 0.49 20.40 -15.68
N GLU A 235 -0.43 19.52 -15.28
CA GLU A 235 -0.21 18.07 -15.31
C GLU A 235 0.22 17.58 -16.69
N ASN A 236 -0.48 18.00 -17.76
CA ASN A 236 -0.20 17.51 -19.10
C ASN A 236 1.24 17.81 -19.49
N ARG A 237 1.73 19.03 -19.23
CA ARG A 237 3.11 19.37 -19.49
C ARG A 237 4.08 18.62 -18.58
N ALA A 238 3.79 18.49 -17.28
CA ALA A 238 4.63 17.78 -16.33
C ALA A 238 4.82 16.30 -16.71
N ILE A 239 3.72 15.63 -17.09
CA ILE A 239 3.75 14.24 -17.54
C ILE A 239 4.46 14.11 -18.89
N ALA A 240 4.23 15.00 -19.85
CA ALA A 240 4.92 14.96 -21.13
C ALA A 240 6.44 15.14 -21.01
N LEU A 241 6.90 15.97 -20.07
CA LEU A 241 8.32 16.12 -19.73
C LEU A 241 8.88 14.88 -19.03
N THR A 242 8.11 14.28 -18.12
CA THR A 242 8.48 13.04 -17.42
C THR A 242 8.64 11.88 -18.42
N ARG A 243 7.69 11.72 -19.35
CA ARG A 243 7.78 10.75 -20.45
C ARG A 243 8.98 11.04 -21.37
N GLY A 244 9.28 12.32 -21.63
CA GLY A 244 10.47 12.75 -22.35
C GLY A 244 11.78 12.35 -21.68
N ALA A 245 11.84 12.40 -20.35
CA ALA A 245 12.99 11.97 -19.58
C ALA A 245 13.23 10.46 -19.73
N LEU A 246 12.19 9.65 -19.54
CA LEU A 246 12.25 8.20 -19.72
C LEU A 246 12.68 7.82 -21.15
N LYS A 247 12.12 8.49 -22.18
CA LYS A 247 12.53 8.26 -23.58
C LYS A 247 13.96 8.68 -23.89
N ALA A 248 14.51 9.63 -23.13
CA ALA A 248 15.91 10.04 -23.24
C ALA A 248 16.86 9.10 -22.48
N GLY A 249 16.34 8.03 -21.85
CA GLY A 249 17.13 7.04 -21.12
C GLY A 249 17.47 7.44 -19.68
N LEU A 250 16.80 8.47 -19.13
CA LEU A 250 16.96 8.83 -17.72
C LEU A 250 16.23 7.82 -16.83
N THR A 251 16.85 7.51 -15.70
CA THR A 251 16.33 6.60 -14.69
C THR A 251 15.41 7.31 -13.72
N PHE A 252 14.66 6.55 -12.90
CA PHE A 252 13.91 7.12 -11.78
C PHE A 252 14.81 7.97 -10.86
N GLY A 253 16.02 7.46 -10.57
CA GLY A 253 17.03 8.14 -9.75
C GLY A 253 17.47 9.49 -10.33
N ASP A 254 17.55 9.62 -11.66
CA ASP A 254 17.90 10.89 -12.30
C ASP A 254 16.82 11.98 -12.13
N LEU A 255 15.56 11.58 -11.92
CA LEU A 255 14.44 12.50 -11.65
C LEU A 255 14.28 12.80 -10.16
N MET A 256 14.84 11.99 -9.26
CA MET A 256 14.69 12.17 -7.82
C MET A 256 15.07 13.57 -7.32
N PRO A 257 16.18 14.19 -7.78
CA PRO A 257 16.54 15.54 -7.31
C PRO A 257 15.49 16.60 -7.64
N VAL A 258 14.93 16.59 -8.86
CA VAL A 258 13.92 17.57 -9.27
C VAL A 258 12.58 17.32 -8.59
N LEU A 259 12.18 16.06 -8.43
CA LEU A 259 10.95 15.69 -7.73
C LEU A 259 11.03 16.03 -6.24
N SER A 260 12.18 15.81 -5.60
CA SER A 260 12.42 16.17 -4.19
C SER A 260 12.33 17.68 -3.97
N ARG A 261 12.81 18.47 -4.92
CA ARG A 261 12.64 19.94 -4.92
C ARG A 261 11.17 20.32 -5.02
N ALA A 262 10.46 19.77 -6.02
CA ALA A 262 9.04 20.05 -6.22
C ALA A 262 8.17 19.61 -5.02
N ALA A 263 8.56 18.54 -4.32
CA ALA A 263 7.90 18.06 -3.11
C ALA A 263 8.07 19.01 -1.91
N LEU A 264 9.20 19.71 -1.80
CA LEU A 264 9.53 20.58 -0.67
C LEU A 264 9.46 22.08 -0.98
N ASP A 265 9.16 22.47 -2.22
CA ASP A 265 8.94 23.88 -2.60
C ASP A 265 7.88 24.54 -1.72
N HIS A 266 6.88 23.75 -1.34
CA HIS A 266 5.79 24.14 -0.48
C HIS A 266 5.54 23.09 0.59
N TYR A 267 4.78 23.47 1.63
CA TYR A 267 4.34 22.49 2.61
C TYR A 267 3.14 21.74 2.03
N LYS A 268 3.42 20.70 1.21
CA LYS A 268 2.41 20.00 0.40
C LYS A 268 1.83 18.80 1.12
N GLY A 269 0.50 18.74 1.16
CA GLY A 269 -0.29 17.60 1.63
C GLY A 269 0.14 17.13 3.02
N PHE A 270 0.43 18.05 3.94
CA PHE A 270 0.90 17.72 5.29
C PHE A 270 2.10 16.76 5.30
N GLY A 271 3.08 16.98 4.40
CA GLY A 271 4.33 16.23 4.30
C GLY A 271 4.29 15.00 3.38
N HIS A 272 3.11 14.60 2.90
CA HIS A 272 2.97 13.46 1.98
C HIS A 272 3.84 13.59 0.74
N ALA A 273 4.01 14.79 0.17
CA ALA A 273 4.80 14.98 -1.04
C ALA A 273 6.23 14.40 -0.90
N ALA A 274 6.93 14.73 0.19
CA ALA A 274 8.27 14.21 0.43
C ALA A 274 8.26 12.71 0.77
N ILE A 275 7.28 12.26 1.56
CA ILE A 275 7.13 10.84 1.92
C ILE A 275 6.93 10.00 0.66
N TYR A 276 6.03 10.41 -0.23
CA TYR A 276 5.72 9.70 -1.47
C TYR A 276 6.87 9.75 -2.46
N THR A 277 7.57 10.88 -2.61
CA THR A 277 8.78 10.94 -3.44
C THR A 277 9.83 9.94 -2.94
N TYR A 278 10.09 9.89 -1.63
CA TYR A 278 11.02 8.92 -1.05
C TYR A 278 10.56 7.47 -1.27
N LYS A 279 9.31 7.14 -0.92
CA LYS A 279 8.78 5.78 -1.03
C LYS A 279 8.65 5.29 -2.47
N ALA A 280 8.32 6.17 -3.41
CA ALA A 280 8.30 5.83 -4.82
C ALA A 280 9.69 5.46 -5.34
N GLY A 281 10.75 6.14 -4.88
CA GLY A 281 12.13 5.75 -5.17
C GLY A 281 12.47 4.36 -4.66
N GLN A 282 12.15 4.08 -3.39
CA GLN A 282 12.37 2.74 -2.82
C GLN A 282 11.61 1.64 -3.58
N LEU A 283 10.35 1.91 -3.97
CA LEU A 283 9.55 0.96 -4.73
C LEU A 283 10.08 0.76 -6.16
N ALA A 284 10.59 1.83 -6.77
CA ALA A 284 11.24 1.75 -8.08
C ALA A 284 12.51 0.90 -8.05
N ASP A 285 13.32 1.00 -6.98
CA ASP A 285 14.50 0.15 -6.79
C ASP A 285 14.12 -1.34 -6.63
N LEU A 286 13.00 -1.62 -5.96
CA LEU A 286 12.52 -2.99 -5.73
C LEU A 286 11.89 -3.64 -6.98
N LEU A 287 11.24 -2.85 -7.84
CA LEU A 287 10.46 -3.35 -8.98
C LEU A 287 11.15 -3.21 -10.34
N GLY A 288 12.19 -2.39 -10.45
CA GLY A 288 12.93 -2.20 -11.70
C GLY A 288 12.31 -1.17 -12.65
N GLU A 289 12.88 -1.10 -13.86
CA GLU A 289 12.57 -0.06 -14.85
C GLU A 289 11.14 -0.13 -15.39
N GLU A 290 10.56 -1.33 -15.41
CA GLU A 290 9.20 -1.58 -15.85
C GLU A 290 8.17 -0.84 -14.98
N ALA A 291 8.49 -0.57 -13.71
CA ALA A 291 7.60 0.14 -12.80
C ALA A 291 7.65 1.67 -12.95
N TRP A 292 8.68 2.24 -13.59
CA TRP A 292 8.95 3.68 -13.49
C TRP A 292 7.80 4.55 -14.00
N GLU A 293 7.16 4.20 -15.13
CA GLU A 293 5.99 4.94 -15.62
C GLU A 293 4.83 4.89 -14.62
N ALA A 294 4.53 3.70 -14.09
CA ALA A 294 3.47 3.47 -13.11
C ALA A 294 3.72 4.10 -11.73
N LEU A 295 4.95 4.52 -11.42
CA LEU A 295 5.31 5.19 -10.19
C LEU A 295 5.46 6.71 -10.39
N LEU A 296 6.16 7.14 -11.43
CA LEU A 296 6.43 8.55 -11.71
C LEU A 296 5.17 9.31 -12.06
N PHE A 297 4.27 8.74 -12.86
CA PHE A 297 3.08 9.46 -13.31
C PHE A 297 2.11 9.78 -12.18
N PRO A 298 1.70 8.83 -11.32
CA PRO A 298 0.89 9.16 -10.17
C PRO A 298 1.64 10.02 -9.15
N LEU A 299 2.96 9.88 -9.00
CA LEU A 299 3.74 10.78 -8.13
C LEU A 299 3.72 12.23 -8.65
N VAL A 300 3.98 12.46 -9.94
CA VAL A 300 3.96 13.79 -10.55
C VAL A 300 2.56 14.39 -10.48
N ARG A 301 1.52 13.60 -10.77
CA ARG A 301 0.11 14.01 -10.57
C ARG A 301 -0.15 14.44 -9.14
N TYR A 302 0.34 13.67 -8.16
CA TYR A 302 0.20 14.04 -6.75
C TYR A 302 0.90 15.38 -6.45
N LEU A 303 2.13 15.58 -6.95
CA LEU A 303 2.87 16.82 -6.72
C LEU A 303 2.21 18.06 -7.35
N VAL A 304 1.42 17.86 -8.42
CA VAL A 304 0.58 18.88 -9.06
C VAL A 304 -0.64 19.21 -8.18
N TYR A 305 -1.38 18.21 -7.71
CA TYR A 305 -2.66 18.43 -7.00
C TYR A 305 -2.53 18.56 -5.47
N ALA A 306 -1.35 18.33 -4.90
CA ALA A 306 -1.19 18.32 -3.44
C ALA A 306 -1.56 19.67 -2.81
N ASN A 307 -2.41 19.61 -1.78
CA ASN A 307 -2.85 20.78 -1.02
C ASN A 307 -1.66 21.58 -0.48
N ARG A 308 -1.79 22.90 -0.54
CA ARG A 308 -0.82 23.87 -0.05
C ARG A 308 -1.09 24.24 1.40
N GLU A 309 -0.54 23.47 2.34
CA GLU A 309 -0.70 23.72 3.77
C GLU A 309 -0.09 25.08 4.18
N ASP A 310 0.96 25.52 3.50
CA ASP A 310 1.58 26.82 3.74
C ASP A 310 0.68 28.04 3.44
N LEU A 311 -0.47 27.83 2.79
CA LEU A 311 -1.47 28.87 2.54
C LEU A 311 -2.56 28.97 3.62
N ILE A 312 -2.74 27.93 4.45
CA ILE A 312 -3.79 27.95 5.49
C ILE A 312 -3.34 28.77 6.71
N PRO A 313 -4.29 29.33 7.51
CA PRO A 313 -3.94 30.23 8.61
C PRO A 313 -2.97 29.66 9.65
N GLU A 314 -3.00 28.36 9.87
CA GLU A 314 -2.15 27.64 10.83
C GLU A 314 -0.67 27.71 10.45
N PHE A 315 -0.33 27.56 9.16
CA PHE A 315 1.05 27.48 8.67
C PHE A 315 1.52 28.68 7.85
N ARG A 316 0.70 29.73 7.69
CA ARG A 316 1.01 30.96 6.92
C ARG A 316 2.32 31.68 7.28
N ALA A 317 2.91 31.36 8.43
CA ALA A 317 4.20 31.92 8.85
C ALA A 317 5.39 31.23 8.15
N TYR A 318 5.21 30.05 7.55
CA TYR A 318 6.26 29.25 6.93
C TYR A 318 7.06 30.04 5.88
N SER A 319 6.38 30.57 4.85
CA SER A 319 7.05 31.26 3.73
C SER A 319 7.86 32.48 4.19
N LYS A 320 7.30 33.26 5.13
CA LYS A 320 7.98 34.41 5.74
C LYS A 320 9.23 34.01 6.51
N ARG A 321 9.20 32.86 7.19
CA ARG A 321 10.35 32.35 7.96
C ARG A 321 11.41 31.72 7.07
N LEU A 322 10.99 31.05 5.99
CA LEU A 322 11.91 30.53 4.99
C LEU A 322 12.72 31.65 4.32
N ALA A 323 12.10 32.80 4.03
CA ALA A 323 12.80 33.97 3.49
C ALA A 323 13.87 34.57 4.45
N LEU A 324 13.81 34.23 5.74
CA LEU A 324 14.79 34.65 6.74
C LEU A 324 15.90 33.61 6.96
N TRP A 325 15.84 32.47 6.29
CA TRP A 325 16.90 31.48 6.38
C TRP A 325 18.13 31.93 5.58
N ASP A 326 19.12 32.47 6.27
CA ASP A 326 20.36 33.00 5.69
C ASP A 326 21.60 32.13 5.93
N GLY A 327 21.45 31.02 6.66
CA GLY A 327 22.53 30.10 7.01
C GLY A 327 23.51 30.65 8.05
N LYS A 328 23.16 31.71 8.79
CA LYS A 328 24.06 32.38 9.75
C LYS A 328 23.64 32.25 11.22
N GLY A 329 22.45 31.73 11.49
CA GLY A 329 21.97 31.52 12.86
C GLY A 329 22.76 30.42 13.56
N ASP A 330 23.55 30.78 14.57
CA ASP A 330 24.50 29.89 15.25
C ASP A 330 24.02 29.37 16.61
N GLN A 331 22.79 29.74 17.03
CA GLN A 331 22.29 29.36 18.34
C GLN A 331 22.20 27.83 18.44
N PRO A 332 22.77 27.19 19.47
CA PRO A 332 22.55 25.77 19.73
C PRO A 332 21.06 25.47 19.87
N ILE A 333 20.62 24.27 19.52
CA ILE A 333 19.20 23.88 19.60
C ILE A 333 19.04 22.45 20.11
N PHE A 334 18.08 22.29 21.02
CA PHE A 334 17.72 21.01 21.63
C PHE A 334 16.20 20.78 21.54
N ALA A 335 15.77 19.53 21.71
CA ALA A 335 14.35 19.19 21.65
C ALA A 335 13.50 19.97 22.67
N ASP A 336 14.04 20.20 23.88
CA ASP A 336 13.36 20.95 24.94
C ASP A 336 13.10 22.43 24.57
N ASP A 337 13.94 23.03 23.72
CA ASP A 337 13.73 24.40 23.24
C ASP A 337 12.48 24.52 22.35
N LEU A 338 12.00 23.40 21.81
CA LEU A 338 10.92 23.32 20.84
C LEU A 338 9.58 22.91 21.48
N LYS A 339 9.61 22.37 22.71
CA LYS A 339 8.41 21.94 23.44
C LYS A 339 7.55 23.13 23.83
N GLY A 340 6.23 22.98 23.71
CA GLY A 340 5.24 24.02 24.01
C GLY A 340 5.24 25.23 23.06
N LEU A 341 6.07 25.25 22.01
CA LEU A 341 6.07 26.33 21.03
C LEU A 341 4.93 26.17 20.01
N SER A 342 4.22 27.25 19.71
CA SER A 342 3.30 27.28 18.56
C SER A 342 4.06 27.25 17.23
N VAL A 343 3.37 26.96 16.11
CA VAL A 343 3.95 26.94 14.75
C VAL A 343 4.88 28.13 14.48
N SER A 344 4.39 29.36 14.67
CA SER A 344 5.18 30.58 14.42
C SER A 344 6.42 30.70 15.30
N LYS A 345 6.33 30.26 16.57
CA LYS A 345 7.46 30.28 17.51
C LYS A 345 8.47 29.18 17.20
N SER A 346 8.00 27.98 16.85
CA SER A 346 8.86 26.85 16.44
C SER A 346 9.66 27.21 15.18
N LEU A 347 9.00 27.78 14.15
CA LEU A 347 9.68 28.27 12.95
C LEU A 347 10.72 29.35 13.27
N ALA A 348 10.38 30.32 14.12
CA ALA A 348 11.32 31.38 14.52
C ALA A 348 12.55 30.81 15.25
N ARG A 349 12.33 29.84 16.15
CA ARG A 349 13.38 29.19 16.92
C ARG A 349 14.34 28.41 16.03
N VAL A 350 13.81 27.72 15.02
CA VAL A 350 14.59 26.95 14.05
C VAL A 350 15.48 27.85 13.18
N VAL A 351 14.97 29.02 12.73
CA VAL A 351 15.77 29.98 11.92
C VAL A 351 16.98 30.53 12.69
N GLN A 352 16.90 30.66 14.02
CA GLN A 352 18.02 31.11 14.85
C GLN A 352 19.21 30.13 14.85
N SER A 353 19.01 28.91 14.36
CA SER A 353 19.99 27.84 14.25
C SER A 353 20.27 27.47 12.78
N SER A 354 20.02 28.39 11.84
CA SER A 354 20.12 28.16 10.39
C SER A 354 21.52 27.75 9.88
N ALA A 355 22.58 28.01 10.64
CA ALA A 355 23.95 27.57 10.35
C ALA A 355 24.21 26.11 10.77
N ARG A 356 23.25 25.45 11.43
CA ARG A 356 23.41 24.12 12.05
C ARG A 356 22.29 23.15 11.65
N PRO A 357 22.06 22.91 10.34
CA PRO A 357 20.90 22.16 9.85
C PRO A 357 20.82 20.73 10.42
N GLU A 358 21.95 20.06 10.61
CA GLU A 358 21.98 18.72 11.22
C GLU A 358 21.52 18.76 12.69
N GLU A 359 22.03 19.68 13.51
CA GLU A 359 21.59 19.81 14.91
C GLU A 359 20.08 20.14 15.00
N VAL A 360 19.61 21.01 14.10
CA VAL A 360 18.17 21.34 13.98
C VAL A 360 17.35 20.10 13.62
N PHE A 361 17.81 19.28 12.67
CA PHE A 361 17.15 18.03 12.30
C PHE A 361 17.02 17.10 13.50
N LEU A 362 18.12 16.88 14.23
CA LEU A 362 18.15 15.97 15.37
C LEU A 362 17.20 16.44 16.49
N ALA A 363 17.19 17.75 16.79
CA ALA A 363 16.29 18.34 17.78
C ALA A 363 14.81 18.23 17.36
N LEU A 364 14.50 18.47 16.08
CA LEU A 364 13.15 18.35 15.55
C LEU A 364 12.67 16.88 15.52
N GLN A 365 13.53 15.94 15.12
CA GLN A 365 13.19 14.51 15.13
C GLN A 365 12.85 14.04 16.55
N GLU A 366 13.65 14.43 17.55
CA GLU A 366 13.41 14.08 18.95
C GLU A 366 12.11 14.71 19.48
N VAL A 367 11.83 15.99 19.22
CA VAL A 367 10.58 16.61 19.70
C VAL A 367 9.34 16.06 18.98
N LEU A 368 9.45 15.66 17.71
CA LEU A 368 8.34 15.00 17.00
C LEU A 368 8.05 13.61 17.57
N ALA A 369 9.08 12.85 17.92
CA ALA A 369 8.94 11.58 18.63
C ALA A 369 8.32 11.77 20.01
N TRP A 370 8.78 12.80 20.75
CA TRP A 370 8.20 13.18 22.03
C TRP A 370 6.72 13.56 21.89
N ASN A 371 6.35 14.35 20.89
CA ASN A 371 4.96 14.71 20.60
C ASN A 371 4.11 13.46 20.36
N MET A 372 4.61 12.49 19.57
CA MET A 372 3.89 11.24 19.31
C MET A 372 3.68 10.42 20.58
N LEU A 373 4.75 10.25 21.39
CA LEU A 373 4.63 9.62 22.70
C LEU A 373 3.60 10.34 23.57
N HIS A 374 3.48 11.67 23.47
CA HIS A 374 2.59 12.48 24.31
C HIS A 374 1.22 12.77 23.69
N PHE A 375 0.85 12.22 22.52
CA PHE A 375 -0.45 12.51 21.90
C PHE A 375 -1.62 12.27 22.88
N ASP A 376 -2.47 13.26 23.09
CA ASP A 376 -3.66 13.11 23.91
C ASP A 376 -4.79 12.46 23.11
N VAL A 377 -4.98 11.17 23.35
CA VAL A 377 -5.99 10.34 22.67
C VAL A 377 -7.41 10.86 22.90
N GLN A 378 -7.66 11.73 23.89
CA GLN A 378 -8.98 12.34 24.09
C GLN A 378 -9.42 13.18 22.89
N PHE A 379 -8.50 13.79 22.13
CA PHE A 379 -8.85 14.51 20.90
C PHE A 379 -9.40 13.60 19.81
N GLU A 380 -8.79 12.42 19.63
CA GLU A 380 -9.31 11.41 18.71
C GLU A 380 -10.70 10.93 19.19
N GLN A 381 -10.84 10.68 20.50
CA GLN A 381 -12.07 10.16 21.07
C GLN A 381 -13.22 11.18 21.13
N ALA A 382 -12.90 12.47 21.11
CA ALA A 382 -13.85 13.56 21.24
C ALA A 382 -14.99 13.49 20.21
N THR A 383 -16.16 13.94 20.64
CA THR A 383 -17.39 13.95 19.82
C THR A 383 -17.99 15.34 19.69
N ASP A 384 -17.43 16.33 20.39
CA ASP A 384 -17.95 17.70 20.51
C ASP A 384 -16.93 18.78 20.14
N ASN A 385 -15.71 18.39 19.75
CA ASN A 385 -14.65 19.30 19.33
C ASN A 385 -14.94 19.95 17.96
N ALA A 386 -14.24 21.06 17.67
CA ALA A 386 -14.33 21.71 16.37
C ALA A 386 -13.65 20.86 15.28
N VAL A 387 -13.98 21.10 14.02
CA VAL A 387 -13.41 20.36 12.88
C VAL A 387 -11.89 20.50 12.82
N VAL A 388 -11.36 21.68 13.15
CA VAL A 388 -9.91 21.94 13.20
C VAL A 388 -9.17 21.10 14.24
N ASP A 389 -9.89 20.62 15.26
CA ASP A 389 -9.36 19.76 16.33
C ASP A 389 -9.58 18.27 16.04
N ASN A 390 -9.98 17.89 14.81
CA ASN A 390 -10.14 16.49 14.40
C ASN A 390 -8.76 15.84 14.16
N VAL A 391 -7.96 15.76 15.22
CA VAL A 391 -6.61 15.19 15.22
C VAL A 391 -6.65 13.74 15.70
N ASN A 392 -5.82 12.89 15.10
CA ASN A 392 -5.72 11.48 15.41
C ASN A 392 -4.26 11.00 15.37
N TRP A 393 -4.03 9.72 15.66
CA TRP A 393 -2.69 9.14 15.63
C TRP A 393 -1.94 9.35 14.31
N LEU A 394 -2.65 9.27 13.18
CA LEU A 394 -2.03 9.37 11.86
C LEU A 394 -1.37 10.73 11.69
N ASP A 395 -1.98 11.82 12.18
CA ASP A 395 -1.39 13.17 12.17
C ASP A 395 -0.01 13.22 12.86
N PHE A 396 0.18 12.45 13.93
CA PHE A 396 1.44 12.39 14.66
C PHE A 396 2.46 11.48 13.99
N THR A 397 2.05 10.35 13.44
CA THR A 397 2.95 9.44 12.72
C THR A 397 3.62 10.13 11.52
N HIS A 398 2.94 11.09 10.88
CA HIS A 398 3.48 11.89 9.79
C HIS A 398 4.78 12.60 10.18
N GLY A 399 4.89 13.11 11.41
CA GLY A 399 6.10 13.81 11.86
C GLY A 399 7.35 12.94 11.71
N LEU A 400 7.26 11.67 12.09
CA LEU A 400 8.40 10.74 12.03
C LEU A 400 8.59 10.12 10.64
N THR A 401 7.53 9.78 9.92
CA THR A 401 7.66 9.30 8.54
C THR A 401 8.18 10.38 7.60
N PHE A 402 7.78 11.65 7.83
CA PHE A 402 8.32 12.81 7.12
C PHE A 402 9.78 13.07 7.52
N ALA A 403 10.14 13.00 8.80
CA ALA A 403 11.53 13.14 9.24
C ALA A 403 12.47 12.12 8.56
N ASN A 404 12.02 10.86 8.45
CA ASN A 404 12.75 9.80 7.76
C ASN A 404 12.94 10.11 6.26
N ALA A 405 11.88 10.53 5.57
CA ALA A 405 11.97 10.97 4.17
C ALA A 405 12.90 12.19 4.02
N VAL A 406 12.76 13.20 4.88
CA VAL A 406 13.58 14.42 4.89
C VAL A 406 15.06 14.08 5.01
N ARG A 407 15.45 13.18 5.93
CA ARG A 407 16.85 12.77 6.08
C ARG A 407 17.39 12.26 4.75
N VAL A 408 16.71 11.29 4.13
CA VAL A 408 17.17 10.65 2.89
C VAL A 408 17.24 11.67 1.75
N LEU A 409 16.19 12.47 1.56
CA LEU A 409 16.12 13.44 0.46
C LEU A 409 17.15 14.57 0.63
N CYS A 410 17.39 15.05 1.86
CA CYS A 410 18.37 16.12 2.11
C CYS A 410 19.81 15.60 2.11
N GLU A 411 20.07 14.33 2.46
CA GLU A 411 21.39 13.70 2.28
C GLU A 411 21.75 13.63 0.78
N GLN A 412 20.76 13.40 -0.10
CA GLN A 412 20.96 13.39 -1.56
C GLN A 412 20.98 14.80 -2.17
N VAL A 413 20.19 15.73 -1.65
CA VAL A 413 20.03 17.10 -2.15
C VAL A 413 20.14 18.10 -1.00
N PRO A 414 21.38 18.45 -0.56
CA PRO A 414 21.60 19.20 0.69
C PRO A 414 20.98 20.58 0.79
N ASP A 415 20.72 21.27 -0.32
CA ASP A 415 20.09 22.59 -0.28
C ASP A 415 18.58 22.54 0.02
N LEU A 416 18.01 21.35 0.22
CA LEU A 416 16.64 21.16 0.71
C LEU A 416 16.48 21.36 2.22
N TRP A 417 17.58 21.29 3.00
CA TRP A 417 17.56 21.41 4.46
C TRP A 417 16.71 22.58 4.98
N PRO A 418 16.84 23.83 4.48
CA PRO A 418 16.04 24.95 4.97
C PRO A 418 14.53 24.73 4.88
N ARG A 419 14.06 24.20 3.74
CA ARG A 419 12.63 23.95 3.49
C ARG A 419 12.13 22.81 4.36
N ALA A 420 12.87 21.70 4.37
CA ALA A 420 12.52 20.50 5.11
C ALA A 420 12.42 20.75 6.62
N LEU A 421 13.41 21.44 7.21
CA LEU A 421 13.45 21.70 8.65
C LEU A 421 12.34 22.65 9.10
N LEU A 422 12.00 23.66 8.29
CA LEU A 422 10.86 24.53 8.60
C LEU A 422 9.52 23.79 8.49
N GLN A 423 9.37 22.84 7.56
CA GLN A 423 8.17 21.99 7.52
C GLN A 423 8.09 21.04 8.73
N MET A 424 9.21 20.46 9.19
CA MET A 424 9.29 19.73 10.46
C MET A 424 8.88 20.61 11.66
N ALA A 425 9.27 21.89 11.65
CA ALA A 425 8.87 22.86 12.68
C ALA A 425 7.37 23.18 12.65
N CYS A 426 6.73 23.14 11.48
CA CYS A 426 5.27 23.23 11.36
C CYS A 426 4.57 22.06 12.05
N PHE A 427 5.01 20.82 11.82
CA PHE A 427 4.50 19.65 12.54
C PHE A 427 4.64 19.80 14.05
N ASN A 428 5.85 20.18 14.51
CA ASN A 428 6.10 20.37 15.93
C ASN A 428 5.09 21.37 16.53
N GLY A 429 5.01 22.56 15.94
CA GLY A 429 4.20 23.62 16.52
C GLY A 429 2.69 23.39 16.46
N ARG A 430 2.18 22.62 15.49
CA ARG A 430 0.78 22.15 15.47
C ARG A 430 0.54 21.15 16.60
N ASN A 431 1.41 20.15 16.72
CA ASN A 431 1.22 19.03 17.64
C ASN A 431 1.25 19.44 19.11
N GLN A 432 1.92 20.55 19.46
CA GLN A 432 1.96 21.07 20.84
C GLN A 432 0.58 21.39 21.44
N SER A 433 -0.46 21.58 20.62
CA SER A 433 -1.83 21.83 21.12
C SER A 433 -2.57 20.54 21.52
N TYR A 434 -2.06 19.36 21.14
CA TYR A 434 -2.78 18.08 21.22
C TYR A 434 -2.03 17.02 22.04
N ILE A 435 -1.19 17.46 22.98
CA ILE A 435 -0.37 16.57 23.83
C ILE A 435 -0.89 16.51 25.27
N ALA A 436 -0.81 15.32 25.85
CA ALA A 436 -1.03 15.05 27.26
C ALA A 436 0.23 15.40 28.05
N ARG A 437 0.10 16.22 29.09
CA ARG A 437 1.24 16.70 29.90
C ARG A 437 1.75 15.71 30.95
N ASN A 438 1.00 14.64 31.20
CA ASN A 438 1.26 13.65 32.24
C ASN A 438 1.72 12.30 31.69
N MET A 439 2.12 12.23 30.41
CA MET A 439 2.65 11.00 29.84
C MET A 439 4.09 10.76 30.33
N ASP A 440 4.41 9.52 30.67
CA ASP A 440 5.75 9.13 31.10
C ASP A 440 6.34 8.13 30.09
N LEU A 441 7.60 8.35 29.71
CA LEU A 441 8.33 7.48 28.81
C LEU A 441 8.49 6.07 29.40
N LYS A 442 8.62 5.95 30.72
CA LYS A 442 8.84 4.65 31.39
C LYS A 442 7.70 3.66 31.16
N ASP A 443 6.48 4.16 30.96
CA ASP A 443 5.27 3.33 30.77
C ASP A 443 5.27 2.64 29.40
N TRP A 444 6.08 3.14 28.47
CA TRP A 444 6.19 2.67 27.09
C TRP A 444 7.62 2.31 26.69
N TYR A 445 8.53 2.23 27.66
CA TYR A 445 9.95 2.01 27.40
C TYR A 445 10.21 0.65 26.73
N VAL A 446 11.07 0.65 25.72
CA VAL A 446 11.49 -0.56 25.00
C VAL A 446 12.91 -0.92 25.44
N ALA A 447 13.02 -1.98 26.25
CA ALA A 447 14.30 -2.43 26.79
C ALA A 447 15.16 -3.21 25.77
N ASP A 448 14.50 -4.04 24.95
CA ASP A 448 15.14 -4.85 23.90
C ASP A 448 14.59 -4.43 22.54
N ARG A 449 15.38 -3.63 21.83
CA ARG A 449 15.02 -3.07 20.52
C ARG A 449 14.82 -4.16 19.48
N ASP A 450 15.73 -5.14 19.43
CA ASP A 450 15.75 -6.12 18.35
C ASP A 450 14.58 -7.10 18.52
N LYS A 451 14.31 -7.52 19.77
CA LYS A 451 13.11 -8.28 20.10
C LYS A 451 11.83 -7.49 19.77
N PHE A 452 11.76 -6.21 20.16
CA PHE A 452 10.59 -5.38 19.91
C PHE A 452 10.25 -5.27 18.42
N PHE A 453 11.24 -5.09 17.54
CA PHE A 453 10.98 -5.07 16.10
C PHE A 453 10.63 -6.45 15.55
N ALA A 454 11.27 -7.52 16.02
CA ALA A 454 10.90 -8.87 15.60
C ALA A 454 9.43 -9.19 15.91
N GLU A 455 8.96 -8.82 17.11
CA GLU A 455 7.55 -8.95 17.52
C GLU A 455 6.66 -8.01 16.70
N THR A 456 7.00 -6.73 16.60
CA THR A 456 6.24 -5.74 15.82
C THR A 456 5.99 -6.21 14.38
N PHE A 457 7.04 -6.60 13.65
CA PHE A 457 6.91 -7.00 12.25
C PHE A 457 6.23 -8.37 12.08
N THR A 458 6.23 -9.23 13.10
CA THR A 458 5.41 -10.45 13.13
C THR A 458 3.94 -10.09 13.30
N ASP A 459 3.61 -9.23 14.28
CA ASP A 459 2.25 -8.80 14.57
C ASP A 459 1.63 -7.99 13.43
N LEU A 460 2.45 -7.27 12.66
CA LEU A 460 2.00 -6.56 11.46
C LEU A 460 1.42 -7.49 10.39
N LEU A 461 1.77 -8.78 10.34
CA LEU A 461 1.20 -9.71 9.36
C LEU A 461 -0.28 -10.03 9.63
N ASP A 462 -0.75 -9.83 10.86
CA ASP A 462 -2.15 -10.06 11.30
C ASP A 462 -2.66 -8.90 12.15
N HIS A 463 -2.53 -7.67 11.61
CA HIS A 463 -2.82 -6.43 12.35
C HIS A 463 -4.32 -6.15 12.58
N GLY A 464 -5.22 -6.86 11.88
CA GLY A 464 -6.66 -6.78 12.05
C GLY A 464 -7.32 -5.45 11.63
N GLN A 465 -6.62 -4.54 10.95
CA GLN A 465 -7.15 -3.24 10.51
C GLN A 465 -7.77 -3.33 9.11
N PRO A 466 -9.09 -3.13 8.95
CA PRO A 466 -9.73 -3.25 7.64
C PRO A 466 -9.48 -2.03 6.73
N GLU A 467 -8.98 -0.92 7.27
CA GLU A 467 -8.74 0.32 6.53
C GLU A 467 -7.29 0.36 6.03
N PRO A 468 -7.03 0.35 4.71
CA PRO A 468 -5.68 0.36 4.15
C PRO A 468 -4.77 1.47 4.65
N ILE A 469 -5.35 2.65 4.92
CA ILE A 469 -4.60 3.79 5.46
C ILE A 469 -3.97 3.47 6.83
N ILE A 470 -4.62 2.66 7.67
CA ILE A 470 -4.10 2.33 9.00
C ILE A 470 -2.94 1.34 8.88
N SER A 471 -3.12 0.27 8.11
CA SER A 471 -2.04 -0.67 7.77
C SER A 471 -0.83 0.07 7.16
N ALA A 472 -1.07 1.00 6.24
CA ALA A 472 -0.02 1.82 5.65
C ALA A 472 0.74 2.64 6.71
N HIS A 473 0.06 3.20 7.70
CA HIS A 473 0.70 3.94 8.79
C HIS A 473 1.45 3.05 9.77
N LEU A 474 0.88 1.89 10.12
CA LEU A 474 1.54 0.87 10.94
C LEU A 474 2.87 0.44 10.30
N MET A 475 2.86 0.10 9.01
CA MET A 475 4.04 -0.35 8.30
C MET A 475 5.07 0.78 8.06
N LYS A 476 4.64 1.93 7.51
CA LYS A 476 5.55 3.05 7.22
C LYS A 476 6.22 3.60 8.48
N LEU A 477 5.46 3.75 9.57
CA LEU A 477 6.02 4.26 10.82
C LEU A 477 6.98 3.25 11.46
N SER A 478 6.60 1.96 11.50
CA SER A 478 7.47 0.91 12.06
C SER A 478 8.78 0.83 11.30
N THR A 479 8.74 0.89 9.96
CA THR A 479 9.95 0.91 9.12
C THR A 479 10.75 2.19 9.31
N ALA A 480 10.11 3.36 9.31
CA ALA A 480 10.79 4.63 9.56
C ALA A 480 11.53 4.62 10.90
N VAL A 481 10.85 4.24 11.99
CA VAL A 481 11.46 4.16 13.32
C VAL A 481 12.58 3.11 13.35
N ARG A 482 12.38 1.91 12.76
CA ARG A 482 13.42 0.87 12.64
C ARG A 482 14.72 1.42 12.04
N THR A 483 14.61 2.20 10.96
CA THR A 483 15.79 2.80 10.31
C THR A 483 16.40 3.97 11.09
N GLU A 484 15.57 4.84 11.68
CA GLU A 484 16.07 6.04 12.36
C GLU A 484 16.74 5.72 13.71
N VAL A 485 16.30 4.67 14.41
CA VAL A 485 16.89 4.29 15.71
C VAL A 485 18.27 3.67 15.59
N GLU A 486 18.66 3.16 14.41
CA GLU A 486 20.04 2.72 14.14
C GLU A 486 21.03 3.89 14.20
N ARG A 487 20.54 5.11 13.88
CA ARG A 487 21.31 6.35 13.85
C ARG A 487 21.05 7.23 15.07
N ALA A 488 20.28 6.75 16.06
CA ALA A 488 19.94 7.48 17.27
C ALA A 488 20.49 6.84 18.53
N SER A 489 20.75 7.66 19.55
CA SER A 489 21.20 7.21 20.87
C SER A 489 20.54 8.03 21.97
N GLY A 490 20.62 7.52 23.20
CA GLY A 490 20.05 8.17 24.38
C GLY A 490 18.56 8.48 24.25
N MET A 491 18.16 9.66 24.74
CA MET A 491 16.76 10.09 24.81
C MET A 491 16.05 10.03 23.45
N ARG A 492 16.70 10.48 22.35
CA ARG A 492 16.10 10.45 21.01
C ARG A 492 15.68 9.05 20.59
N ARG A 493 16.54 8.06 20.79
CA ARG A 493 16.23 6.67 20.49
C ARG A 493 15.09 6.15 21.35
N ASP A 494 15.19 6.39 22.66
CA ASP A 494 14.27 5.83 23.64
C ASP A 494 12.86 6.41 23.46
N VAL A 495 12.74 7.71 23.15
CA VAL A 495 11.43 8.35 22.90
C VAL A 495 10.81 7.94 21.55
N MET A 496 11.63 7.67 20.52
CA MET A 496 11.12 7.12 19.25
C MET A 496 10.55 5.71 19.43
N LEU A 497 11.28 4.84 20.14
CA LEU A 497 10.81 3.50 20.44
C LEU A 497 9.56 3.52 21.34
N ALA A 498 9.56 4.34 22.39
CA ALA A 498 8.42 4.46 23.29
C ALA A 498 7.18 5.04 22.58
N GLY A 499 7.37 6.03 21.71
CA GLY A 499 6.28 6.57 20.88
C GLY A 499 5.68 5.50 19.96
N LEU A 500 6.52 4.73 19.25
CA LEU A 500 6.05 3.63 18.39
C LEU A 500 5.32 2.57 19.21
N ASN A 501 5.91 2.13 20.32
CA ASN A 501 5.32 1.15 21.23
C ASN A 501 3.93 1.60 21.68
N ARG A 502 3.79 2.86 22.10
CA ARG A 502 2.49 3.43 22.47
C ARG A 502 1.49 3.43 21.33
N PHE A 503 1.90 3.83 20.13
CA PHE A 503 1.03 3.86 18.95
C PHE A 503 0.50 2.46 18.61
N LEU A 504 1.37 1.45 18.56
CA LEU A 504 1.00 0.06 18.24
C LEU A 504 0.02 -0.55 19.25
N HIS A 505 0.12 -0.14 20.52
CA HIS A 505 -0.69 -0.68 21.62
C HIS A 505 -1.83 0.28 22.06
N SER A 506 -2.09 1.34 21.30
CA SER A 506 -3.21 2.24 21.55
C SER A 506 -4.37 1.96 20.60
N PRO A 507 -5.62 1.99 21.08
CA PRO A 507 -6.77 1.87 20.19
C PRO A 507 -6.84 3.06 19.24
N ILE A 508 -7.12 2.79 17.96
CA ILE A 508 -7.32 3.81 16.92
C ILE A 508 -8.81 3.86 16.60
N LYS A 509 -9.48 4.98 16.94
CA LYS A 509 -10.89 5.16 16.58
C LYS A 509 -11.01 5.79 15.20
N ARG A 510 -11.64 5.06 14.28
CA ARG A 510 -11.85 5.51 12.89
C ARG A 510 -13.28 5.89 12.55
N LYS A 511 -14.26 5.29 13.23
CA LYS A 511 -15.68 5.59 13.02
C LYS A 511 -16.19 6.60 14.07
N HIS A 512 -16.49 7.82 13.63
CA HIS A 512 -16.94 8.92 14.52
C HIS A 512 -18.38 9.38 14.24
N LEU A 513 -19.36 8.47 14.28
CA LEU A 513 -20.76 8.75 13.95
C LEU A 513 -21.31 10.02 14.62
N LEU A 514 -21.17 10.12 15.95
CA LEU A 514 -21.71 11.25 16.72
C LEU A 514 -20.97 12.56 16.44
N ARG A 515 -19.63 12.51 16.29
CA ARG A 515 -18.82 13.69 15.93
C ARG A 515 -19.24 14.23 14.58
N THR A 516 -19.35 13.36 13.57
CA THR A 516 -19.78 13.71 12.21
C THR A 516 -21.17 14.34 12.22
N ALA A 517 -22.14 13.72 12.89
CA ALA A 517 -23.49 14.27 12.98
C ALA A 517 -23.50 15.67 13.63
N ARG A 518 -22.82 15.85 14.76
CA ARG A 518 -22.77 17.13 15.48
C ARG A 518 -22.06 18.21 14.68
N GLN A 519 -20.93 17.89 14.05
CA GLN A 519 -20.18 18.83 13.22
C GLN A 519 -21.00 19.24 11.99
N ALA A 520 -21.70 18.30 11.34
CA ALA A 520 -22.61 18.61 10.23
C ALA A 520 -23.76 19.54 10.66
N TYR A 521 -24.44 19.25 11.77
CA TYR A 521 -25.49 20.11 12.31
C TYR A 521 -24.98 21.52 12.61
N ARG A 522 -23.82 21.64 13.28
CA ARG A 522 -23.22 22.94 13.60
C ARG A 522 -22.75 23.69 12.36
N PHE A 523 -22.28 22.99 11.34
CA PHE A 523 -21.86 23.58 10.07
C PHE A 523 -23.06 24.18 9.36
N VAL A 524 -24.11 23.40 9.11
CA VAL A 524 -25.34 23.86 8.46
C VAL A 524 -26.01 25.00 9.25
N ALA A 525 -26.04 24.93 10.58
CA ALA A 525 -26.59 26.01 11.40
C ALA A 525 -25.82 27.36 11.32
N ARG A 526 -24.59 27.37 10.78
CA ARG A 526 -23.82 28.59 10.54
C ARG A 526 -24.01 29.16 9.13
N GLU A 527 -24.67 28.44 8.24
CA GLU A 527 -24.90 28.87 6.85
C GLU A 527 -25.99 29.94 6.72
N GLY A 528 -26.80 30.16 7.77
CA GLY A 528 -27.89 31.14 7.82
C GLY A 528 -29.21 30.49 8.16
#